data_AF-A0A6B1YJN3-F1
#
_entry.id   AF-A0A6B1YJN3-F1
#
_cell.length_a   1.000
_cell.length_b   1.000
_cell.length_c   1.000
_cell.angle_alpha   90.00
_cell.angle_beta   90.00
_cell.angle_gamma   90.00
#
_symmetry.space_group_name_H-M   'P 1'
#
loop_
_entity.id
_entity.type
_entity.pdbx_description
1 polymer ?
#
loop_
_entity_poly.entity_id
_entity_poly.type
_entity_poly.pdbx_seq_one_letter_code
_entity_poly.pdbx_strand_id
1 'polypeptide(L)'
;YAPEMEKRLRWFWRRGFDPSWRLDETYVKVRGKWTYLYRAVDKRGDTIDFYLSPTRSAKAAKRFLGKALRGLKHWEKPATLNTDKAPSYGAAITELKREGKLDRETAHRQVKYLNNVIEADHGKLKILIKPVRGFKSIPTAYATIKGFEVMRALRKGQARPWCLQPGIRGEVRLVERAFGIGPSALTEAMGMLNHHFAAAA
;
A
#
# COMPACT_ATOMS: atom_id res chain seq x y z
N TYR A 1 8.84 -9.77 12.39
CA TYR A 1 7.61 -10.29 11.78
C TYR A 1 7.03 -9.37 10.71
N ALA A 2 6.86 -8.07 10.95
CA ALA A 2 6.17 -7.16 10.02
C ALA A 2 6.68 -7.17 8.55
N PRO A 3 8.01 -7.17 8.27
CA PRO A 3 8.48 -7.30 6.89
C PRO A 3 8.06 -8.61 6.20
N GLU A 4 7.98 -9.71 6.95
CA GLU A 4 7.59 -11.01 6.44
C GLU A 4 6.08 -11.09 6.20
N MET A 5 5.27 -10.56 7.12
CA MET A 5 3.83 -10.37 6.89
C MET A 5 3.58 -9.57 5.63
N GLU A 6 4.30 -8.45 5.48
CA GLU A 6 4.18 -7.58 4.32
C GLU A 6 4.57 -8.32 3.04
N LYS A 7 5.67 -9.10 3.05
CA LYS A 7 6.09 -9.91 1.89
C LYS A 7 5.01 -10.91 1.47
N ARG A 8 4.46 -11.67 2.42
CA ARG A 8 3.48 -12.75 2.16
C ARG A 8 2.11 -12.21 1.79
N LEU A 9 1.69 -11.10 2.39
CA LEU A 9 0.35 -10.57 2.21
C LEU A 9 0.23 -9.47 1.14
N ARG A 10 1.36 -8.91 0.68
CA ARG A 10 1.41 -7.83 -0.33
C ARG A 10 0.52 -8.10 -1.53
N TRP A 11 0.48 -9.34 -2.01
CA TRP A 11 -0.28 -9.72 -3.20
C TRP A 11 -1.79 -9.51 -3.02
N PHE A 12 -2.34 -9.77 -1.83
CA PHE A 12 -3.78 -9.74 -1.57
C PHE A 12 -4.35 -8.32 -1.58
N TRP A 13 -3.63 -7.34 -1.04
CA TRP A 13 -4.15 -5.95 -1.01
C TRP A 13 -3.62 -5.07 -2.14
N ARG A 14 -2.70 -5.57 -2.99
CA ARG A 14 -2.14 -4.81 -4.12
C ARG A 14 -2.91 -4.91 -5.43
N ARG A 15 -3.93 -5.75 -5.49
CA ARG A 15 -4.68 -6.02 -6.73
C ARG A 15 -6.04 -5.33 -6.67
N GLY A 16 -6.47 -4.78 -7.81
CA GLY A 16 -7.77 -4.13 -7.93
C GLY A 16 -7.79 -2.63 -7.59
N PHE A 17 -6.65 -1.94 -7.70
CA PHE A 17 -6.59 -0.50 -7.49
C PHE A 17 -7.26 0.27 -8.63
N ASP A 18 -7.81 1.42 -8.26
CA ASP A 18 -8.25 2.39 -9.25
C ASP A 18 -7.06 2.93 -10.08
N PRO A 19 -7.23 3.17 -11.39
CA PRO A 19 -6.17 3.74 -12.23
C PRO A 19 -5.82 5.20 -11.88
N SER A 20 -6.58 5.86 -11.00
CA SER A 20 -6.28 7.21 -10.49
C SER A 20 -5.56 7.17 -9.15
N TRP A 21 -4.26 7.48 -9.16
CA TRP A 21 -3.41 7.48 -7.96
C TRP A 21 -3.14 8.90 -7.45
N ARG A 22 -3.02 9.05 -6.14
CA ARG A 22 -2.50 10.24 -5.46
C ARG A 22 -1.16 9.91 -4.82
N LEU A 23 -0.18 10.75 -5.07
CA LEU A 23 1.19 10.61 -4.59
C LEU A 23 1.56 11.84 -3.79
N ASP A 24 2.12 11.64 -2.61
CA ASP A 24 2.58 12.72 -1.76
C ASP A 24 3.62 12.20 -0.77
N GLU A 25 4.39 13.11 -0.17
CA GLU A 25 5.33 12.79 0.88
C GLU A 25 4.89 13.36 2.23
N THR A 26 5.13 12.59 3.29
CA THR A 26 5.00 13.10 4.65
C THR A 26 6.28 12.90 5.45
N TYR A 27 6.48 13.72 6.47
CA TYR A 27 7.64 13.64 7.34
C TYR A 27 7.44 12.62 8.47
N VAL A 28 8.49 11.84 8.75
CA VAL A 28 8.60 10.96 9.91
C VAL A 28 9.99 11.12 10.55
N LYS A 29 10.06 11.08 11.88
CA LYS A 29 11.30 11.35 12.63
C LYS A 29 12.07 10.05 12.87
N VAL A 30 13.33 10.00 12.42
CA VAL A 30 14.25 8.87 12.56
C VAL A 30 15.59 9.39 13.09
N ARG A 31 16.06 8.87 14.23
CA ARG A 31 17.27 9.31 14.94
C ARG A 31 17.31 10.82 15.16
N GLY A 32 16.17 11.39 15.54
CA GLY A 32 16.05 12.84 15.75
C GLY A 32 15.95 13.68 14.47
N LYS A 33 16.21 13.10 13.28
CA LYS A 33 16.17 13.81 12.00
C LYS A 33 14.85 13.55 11.26
N TRP A 34 14.37 14.56 10.54
CA TRP A 34 13.22 14.40 9.67
C TRP A 34 13.59 13.61 8.41
N THR A 35 12.74 12.67 8.05
CA THR A 35 12.88 11.83 6.86
C THR A 35 11.55 11.81 6.10
N TYR A 36 11.61 11.51 4.80
CA TYR A 36 10.50 11.60 3.88
C TYR A 36 9.90 10.23 3.62
N LEU A 37 8.65 10.05 4.00
CA LEU A 37 7.83 8.89 3.68
C LEU A 37 6.96 9.23 2.48
N TYR A 38 7.39 8.76 1.31
CA TYR A 38 6.63 8.82 0.06
C TYR A 38 5.50 7.80 0.14
N ARG A 39 4.31 8.19 -0.31
CA ARG A 39 3.09 7.37 -0.25
C ARG A 39 2.28 7.48 -1.52
N ALA A 40 1.60 6.39 -1.84
CA ALA A 40 0.68 6.27 -2.96
C ALA A 40 -0.61 5.65 -2.45
N VAL A 41 -1.72 6.34 -2.70
CA VAL A 41 -3.07 5.81 -2.48
C VAL A 41 -3.90 5.98 -3.75
N ASP A 42 -4.87 5.10 -3.96
CA ASP A 42 -5.79 5.26 -5.08
C ASP A 42 -6.91 6.26 -4.76
N LYS A 43 -7.88 6.46 -5.68
CA LYS A 43 -8.99 7.40 -5.45
C LYS A 43 -9.92 7.03 -4.29
N ARG A 44 -9.95 5.76 -3.90
CA ARG A 44 -10.76 5.23 -2.78
C ARG A 44 -10.02 5.34 -1.45
N GLY A 45 -8.73 5.70 -1.49
CA GLY A 45 -7.86 5.78 -0.32
C GLY A 45 -7.20 4.46 0.03
N ASP A 46 -7.21 3.48 -0.88
CA ASP A 46 -6.51 2.21 -0.71
C ASP A 46 -5.01 2.40 -0.91
N THR A 47 -4.21 1.77 -0.03
CA THR A 47 -2.76 1.93 -0.05
C THR A 47 -2.17 1.11 -1.19
N ILE A 48 -1.43 1.78 -2.08
CA ILE A 48 -0.69 1.15 -3.19
C ILE A 48 0.73 0.79 -2.74
N ASP A 49 1.47 1.81 -2.30
CA ASP A 49 2.83 1.64 -1.80
C ASP A 49 3.32 2.81 -0.94
N PHE A 50 4.45 2.60 -0.28
CA PHE A 50 5.24 3.63 0.36
C PHE A 50 6.75 3.41 0.20
N TYR A 51 7.53 4.46 0.40
CA TYR A 51 8.98 4.41 0.41
C TYR A 51 9.56 5.45 1.38
N LEU A 52 10.55 5.04 2.17
CA LEU A 52 11.19 5.91 3.16
C LEU A 52 12.55 6.34 2.62
N SER A 53 12.78 7.65 2.59
CA SER A 53 14.01 8.27 2.10
C SER A 53 14.52 9.32 3.09
N PRO A 54 15.84 9.42 3.31
CA PRO A 54 16.42 10.55 4.03
C PRO A 54 16.26 11.89 3.30
N THR A 55 16.08 11.87 1.97
CA THR A 55 16.05 13.08 1.13
C THR A 55 14.76 13.22 0.33
N ARG A 56 14.36 14.48 0.09
CA ARG A 56 13.33 14.86 -0.89
C ARG A 56 14.01 15.15 -2.22
N SER A 57 13.88 14.26 -3.19
CA SER A 57 14.57 14.40 -4.49
C SER A 57 13.82 13.67 -5.60
N ALA A 58 14.03 14.10 -6.85
CA ALA A 58 13.52 13.39 -8.02
C ALA A 58 14.00 11.92 -8.06
N LYS A 59 15.25 11.66 -7.65
CA LYS A 59 15.81 10.31 -7.54
C LYS A 59 15.04 9.44 -6.55
N ALA A 60 14.67 9.99 -5.39
CA ALA A 60 13.86 9.28 -4.40
C ALA A 60 12.42 9.06 -4.87
N ALA A 61 11.79 10.08 -5.48
CA ALA A 61 10.46 9.96 -6.09
C ALA A 61 10.42 8.89 -7.20
N LYS A 62 11.45 8.86 -8.06
CA LYS A 62 11.59 7.83 -9.11
C LYS A 62 11.77 6.43 -8.53
N ARG A 63 12.62 6.28 -7.49
CA ARG A 63 12.77 4.99 -6.78
C ARG A 63 11.46 4.52 -6.17
N PHE A 64 10.71 5.44 -5.57
CA PHE A 64 9.40 5.16 -5.01
C PHE A 64 8.39 4.72 -6.09
N LEU A 65 8.19 5.52 -7.13
CA LEU A 65 7.27 5.19 -8.22
C LEU A 65 7.67 3.91 -8.94
N GLY A 66 8.96 3.73 -9.24
CA GLY A 66 9.48 2.51 -9.84
C GLY A 66 9.27 1.27 -8.96
N LYS A 67 9.26 1.41 -7.63
CA LYS A 67 8.91 0.35 -6.67
C LYS A 67 7.40 0.06 -6.70
N ALA A 68 6.57 1.10 -6.75
CA ALA A 68 5.11 0.96 -6.80
C ALA A 68 4.64 0.27 -8.09
N LEU A 69 5.27 0.60 -9.22
CA LEU A 69 4.95 0.04 -10.55
C LEU A 69 5.54 -1.36 -10.78
N ARG A 70 6.47 -1.83 -9.94
CA ARG A 70 7.18 -3.09 -10.16
C ARG A 70 6.22 -4.28 -10.07
N GLY A 71 6.24 -5.11 -11.11
CA GLY A 71 5.42 -6.33 -11.19
C GLY A 71 3.95 -6.09 -11.53
N LEU A 72 3.56 -4.83 -11.78
CA LEU A 72 2.24 -4.51 -12.32
C LEU A 72 2.20 -4.81 -13.82
N LYS A 73 1.11 -5.45 -14.25
CA LYS A 73 0.81 -5.64 -15.66
C LYS A 73 0.41 -4.30 -16.29
N HIS A 74 0.41 -4.20 -17.62
CA HIS A 74 0.17 -2.92 -18.30
C HIS A 74 -1.19 -2.31 -17.92
N TRP A 75 -2.24 -3.12 -17.78
CA TRP A 75 -3.58 -2.68 -17.39
C TRP A 75 -3.73 -2.36 -15.88
N GLU A 76 -2.76 -2.75 -15.05
CA GLU A 76 -2.74 -2.43 -13.61
C GLU A 76 -2.00 -1.11 -13.33
N LYS A 77 -1.30 -0.56 -14.33
CA LYS A 77 -0.60 0.72 -14.20
C LYS A 77 -1.59 1.89 -14.17
N PRO A 78 -1.26 2.98 -13.48
CA PRO A 78 -2.16 4.12 -13.37
C PRO A 78 -2.32 4.83 -14.72
N ALA A 79 -3.57 5.16 -15.03
CA ALA A 79 -3.90 6.08 -16.12
C ALA A 79 -3.70 7.54 -15.69
N THR A 80 -3.78 7.84 -14.39
CA THR A 80 -3.59 9.21 -13.88
C THR A 80 -2.85 9.23 -12.56
N LEU A 81 -1.86 10.11 -12.46
CA LEU A 81 -1.13 10.43 -11.24
C LEU A 81 -1.45 11.87 -10.82
N ASN A 82 -1.93 12.05 -9.60
CA ASN A 82 -2.07 13.37 -8.97
C ASN A 82 -0.97 13.54 -7.92
N THR A 83 -0.22 14.64 -7.98
CA THR A 83 0.81 14.95 -6.98
C THR A 83 0.61 16.34 -6.39
N ASP A 84 1.35 16.65 -5.33
CA ASP A 84 1.56 18.04 -4.93
C ASP A 84 2.33 18.82 -6.02
N LYS A 85 2.53 20.12 -5.78
CA LYS A 85 3.25 21.00 -6.70
C LYS A 85 4.78 20.78 -6.68
N ALA A 86 5.30 19.74 -6.02
CA ALA A 86 6.74 19.54 -5.95
C ALA A 86 7.34 19.12 -7.31
N PRO A 87 8.43 19.78 -7.75
CA PRO A 87 9.09 19.44 -9.02
C PRO A 87 9.63 18.01 -9.10
N SER A 88 9.89 17.37 -7.95
CA SER A 88 10.49 16.02 -7.86
C SER A 88 9.67 14.96 -8.59
N TYR A 89 8.34 15.00 -8.48
CA TYR A 89 7.47 14.03 -9.14
C TYR A 89 7.42 14.21 -10.65
N GLY A 90 7.37 15.45 -11.16
CA GLY A 90 7.35 15.71 -12.60
C GLY A 90 8.59 15.15 -13.31
N ALA A 91 9.78 15.37 -12.73
CA ALA A 91 11.03 14.81 -13.25
C ALA A 91 11.03 13.27 -13.19
N ALA A 92 10.60 12.69 -12.06
CA ALA A 92 10.53 11.23 -11.89
C ALA A 92 9.57 10.56 -12.89
N ILE A 93 8.39 11.15 -13.11
CA ILE A 93 7.38 10.66 -14.05
C ILE A 93 7.92 10.71 -15.49
N THR A 94 8.54 11.81 -15.87
CA THR A 94 9.14 11.98 -17.21
C THR A 94 10.19 10.91 -17.50
N GLU A 95 11.09 10.65 -16.53
CA GLU A 95 12.10 9.60 -16.68
C GLU A 95 11.48 8.20 -16.74
N LEU A 96 10.45 7.91 -15.93
CA LEU A 96 9.79 6.59 -15.94
C LEU A 96 9.01 6.33 -17.23
N LYS A 97 8.44 7.37 -17.85
CA LYS A 97 7.85 7.28 -19.20
C LYS A 97 8.92 6.98 -20.25
N ARG A 98 10.07 7.66 -20.17
CA ARG A 98 11.21 7.42 -21.07
C ARG A 98 11.76 6.00 -20.96
N GLU A 99 11.81 5.44 -19.76
CA GLU A 99 12.22 4.06 -19.50
C GLU A 99 11.16 3.00 -19.85
N GLY A 100 9.97 3.40 -20.33
CA GLY A 100 8.87 2.47 -20.63
C GLY A 100 8.23 1.81 -19.40
N LYS A 101 8.58 2.28 -18.18
CA LYS A 101 8.01 1.76 -16.93
C LYS A 101 6.61 2.29 -16.67
N LEU A 102 6.35 3.53 -17.08
CA LEU A 102 5.04 4.16 -17.05
C LEU A 102 4.55 4.41 -18.48
N ASP A 103 3.24 4.36 -18.71
CA ASP A 103 2.66 4.64 -20.01
C ASP A 103 2.93 6.10 -20.42
N ARG A 104 3.21 6.33 -21.71
CA ARG A 104 3.37 7.68 -22.27
C ARG A 104 2.09 8.50 -22.09
N GLU A 105 0.93 7.84 -22.17
CA GLU A 105 -0.39 8.45 -22.02
C GLU A 105 -0.81 8.67 -20.57
N THR A 106 -0.06 8.18 -19.56
CA THR A 106 -0.40 8.42 -18.16
C THR A 106 -0.45 9.93 -17.87
N ALA A 107 -1.63 10.44 -17.53
CA ALA A 107 -1.81 11.85 -17.21
C ALA A 107 -1.16 12.20 -15.87
N HIS A 108 -0.39 13.29 -15.81
CA HIS A 108 0.11 13.86 -14.55
C HIS A 108 -0.65 15.16 -14.27
N ARG A 109 -1.22 15.26 -13.05
CA ARG A 109 -2.02 16.41 -12.61
C ARG A 109 -1.53 16.90 -11.25
N GLN A 110 -1.78 18.17 -10.97
CA GLN A 110 -1.43 18.83 -9.70
C GLN A 110 -2.66 19.55 -9.12
N VAL A 111 -3.73 18.78 -8.89
CA VAL A 111 -5.02 19.30 -8.44
C VAL A 111 -5.10 19.23 -6.92
N LYS A 112 -5.20 20.41 -6.28
CA LYS A 112 -5.14 20.56 -4.81
C LYS A 112 -6.18 19.73 -4.07
N TYR A 113 -7.46 19.81 -4.46
CA TYR A 113 -8.54 19.13 -3.73
C TYR A 113 -8.49 17.60 -3.83
N LEU A 114 -7.80 17.04 -4.84
CA LEU A 114 -7.61 15.59 -4.95
C LEU A 114 -6.60 15.06 -3.91
N ASN A 115 -5.78 15.94 -3.32
CA ASN A 115 -4.82 15.56 -2.28
C ASN A 115 -5.48 15.28 -0.93
N ASN A 116 -6.73 15.71 -0.70
CA ASN A 116 -7.45 15.48 0.56
C ASN A 116 -7.45 14.00 0.98
N VAL A 117 -7.53 13.08 0.02
CA VAL A 117 -7.52 11.62 0.27
C VAL A 117 -6.17 11.16 0.83
N ILE A 118 -5.05 11.61 0.24
CA ILE A 118 -3.72 11.23 0.70
C ILE A 118 -3.34 11.97 1.99
N GLU A 119 -3.79 13.21 2.17
CA GLU A 119 -3.64 13.97 3.42
C GLU A 119 -4.38 13.30 4.58
N ALA A 120 -5.61 12.81 4.36
CA ALA A 120 -6.34 12.04 5.35
C ALA A 120 -5.63 10.71 5.68
N ASP A 121 -5.07 10.04 4.67
CA ASP A 121 -4.27 8.82 4.85
C ASP A 121 -2.99 9.09 5.69
N HIS A 122 -2.33 10.23 5.47
CA HIS A 122 -1.20 10.72 6.26
C HIS A 122 -1.57 10.90 7.73
N GLY A 123 -2.71 11.55 8.00
CA GLY A 123 -3.22 11.76 9.36
C GLY A 123 -3.40 10.44 10.11
N LYS A 124 -4.08 9.47 9.48
CA LYS A 124 -4.31 8.13 10.05
C LYS A 124 -3.01 7.38 10.35
N LEU A 125 -2.00 7.48 9.49
CA LEU A 125 -0.70 6.87 9.76
C LEU A 125 0.06 7.60 10.88
N LYS A 126 0.02 8.93 10.91
CA LYS A 126 0.68 9.73 11.96
C LYS A 126 0.13 9.41 13.34
N ILE A 127 -1.15 9.09 13.47
CA ILE A 127 -1.74 8.61 14.74
C ILE A 127 -1.02 7.36 15.25
N LEU A 128 -0.66 6.42 14.37
CA LEU A 128 0.08 5.20 14.75
C LEU A 128 1.57 5.47 15.04
N ILE A 129 2.16 6.46 14.36
CA ILE A 129 3.60 6.78 14.50
C ILE A 129 3.87 7.63 15.75
N LYS A 130 2.97 8.56 16.11
CA LYS A 130 3.15 9.49 17.24
C LYS A 130 3.52 8.77 18.56
N PRO A 131 2.83 7.68 18.98
CA PRO A 131 3.16 6.95 20.20
C PRO A 131 4.54 6.28 20.19
N VAL A 132 5.12 6.01 19.01
CA VAL A 132 6.44 5.37 18.88
C VAL A 132 7.58 6.31 19.31
N ARG A 133 7.31 7.60 19.54
CA ARG A 133 8.28 8.63 19.99
C ARG A 133 9.52 8.75 19.09
N GLY A 134 9.36 8.43 17.80
CA GLY A 134 10.41 8.47 16.78
C GLY A 134 11.25 7.19 16.72
N PHE A 135 11.76 6.89 15.53
CA PHE A 135 12.48 5.64 15.28
C PHE A 135 13.98 5.76 15.55
N LYS A 136 14.63 4.69 16.00
CA LYS A 136 16.08 4.66 16.28
C LYS A 136 16.96 4.34 15.07
N SER A 137 16.39 3.85 13.97
CA SER A 137 17.11 3.58 12.72
C SER A 137 16.16 3.57 11.51
N ILE A 138 16.69 3.77 10.30
CA ILE A 138 15.90 3.67 9.06
C ILE A 138 15.35 2.23 8.86
N PRO A 139 16.14 1.15 9.03
CA PRO A 139 15.60 -0.22 8.92
C PRO A 139 14.44 -0.50 9.87
N THR A 140 14.57 -0.09 11.14
CA THR A 140 13.50 -0.26 12.14
C THR A 140 12.27 0.55 11.77
N ALA A 141 12.44 1.83 11.37
CA ALA A 141 11.34 2.66 10.90
C ALA A 141 10.59 2.00 9.74
N TYR A 142 11.34 1.49 8.77
CA TYR A 142 10.78 0.83 7.59
C TYR A 142 10.00 -0.43 7.98
N ALA A 143 10.56 -1.28 8.85
CA ALA A 143 9.91 -2.50 9.31
C ALA A 143 8.63 -2.22 10.10
N THR A 144 8.63 -1.23 10.98
CA THR A 144 7.43 -0.85 11.74
C THR A 144 6.36 -0.26 10.84
N ILE A 145 6.72 0.67 9.93
CA ILE A 145 5.78 1.27 8.99
C ILE A 145 5.18 0.20 8.06
N LYS A 146 5.97 -0.79 7.61
CA LYS A 146 5.44 -1.97 6.90
C LYS A 146 4.30 -2.63 7.67
N GLY A 147 4.53 -2.93 8.96
CA GLY A 147 3.52 -3.54 9.82
C GLY A 147 2.26 -2.69 9.94
N PHE A 148 2.41 -1.37 10.12
CA PHE A 148 1.27 -0.46 10.15
C PHE A 148 0.49 -0.47 8.83
N GLU A 149 1.16 -0.44 7.68
CA GLU A 149 0.48 -0.49 6.38
C GLU A 149 -0.25 -1.80 6.15
N VAL A 150 0.34 -2.94 6.51
CA VAL A 150 -0.32 -4.25 6.47
C VAL A 150 -1.64 -4.21 7.25
N MET A 151 -1.58 -3.79 8.52
CA MET A 151 -2.75 -3.75 9.39
C MET A 151 -3.79 -2.71 8.95
N ARG A 152 -3.36 -1.62 8.29
CA ARG A 152 -4.26 -0.60 7.73
C ARG A 152 -4.94 -1.09 6.46
N ALA A 153 -4.22 -1.78 5.57
CA ALA A 153 -4.77 -2.35 4.35
C ALA A 153 -5.85 -3.41 4.67
N LEU A 154 -5.57 -4.28 5.65
CA LEU A 154 -6.56 -5.24 6.16
C LEU A 154 -7.80 -4.52 6.72
N ARG A 155 -7.61 -3.54 7.62
CA ARG A 155 -8.74 -2.75 8.19
C ARG A 155 -9.57 -1.99 7.15
N LYS A 156 -8.95 -1.53 6.05
CA LYS A 156 -9.67 -0.90 4.92
C LYS A 156 -10.45 -1.91 4.09
N GLY A 157 -10.24 -3.20 4.30
CA GLY A 157 -10.89 -4.27 3.56
C GLY A 157 -10.24 -4.55 2.20
N GLN A 158 -9.02 -4.07 1.95
CA GLN A 158 -8.32 -4.28 0.68
C GLN A 158 -8.09 -5.77 0.36
N ALA A 159 -8.09 -6.63 1.38
CA ALA A 159 -7.93 -8.06 1.23
C ALA A 159 -9.25 -8.85 1.26
N ARG A 160 -10.40 -8.17 1.42
CA ARG A 160 -11.73 -8.82 1.50
C ARG A 160 -12.05 -9.74 0.32
N PRO A 161 -11.71 -9.40 -0.94
CA PRO A 161 -11.96 -10.30 -2.07
C PRO A 161 -11.28 -11.68 -1.96
N TRP A 162 -10.28 -11.81 -1.08
CA TRP A 162 -9.52 -13.04 -0.87
C TRP A 162 -9.92 -13.76 0.42
N CYS A 163 -10.87 -13.21 1.17
CA CYS A 163 -11.41 -13.83 2.36
C CYS A 163 -12.59 -14.73 1.95
N LEU A 164 -12.52 -16.02 2.29
CA LEU A 164 -13.60 -16.98 2.00
C LEU A 164 -14.80 -16.75 2.93
N GLN A 165 -14.53 -16.25 4.13
CA GLN A 165 -15.52 -15.94 5.15
C GLN A 165 -15.58 -14.42 5.36
N PRO A 166 -16.76 -13.87 5.69
CA PRO A 166 -16.86 -12.46 6.06
C PRO A 166 -16.22 -12.18 7.42
N GLY A 167 -15.89 -10.91 7.65
CA GLY A 167 -15.42 -10.40 8.93
C GLY A 167 -14.00 -10.86 9.32
N ILE A 168 -13.69 -10.71 10.61
CA ILE A 168 -12.35 -10.92 11.18
C ILE A 168 -11.87 -12.36 10.98
N ARG A 169 -12.79 -13.35 11.03
CA ARG A 169 -12.42 -14.76 10.86
C ARG A 169 -11.84 -15.02 9.47
N GLY A 170 -12.41 -14.42 8.42
CA GLY A 170 -11.87 -14.52 7.07
C GLY A 170 -10.49 -13.88 6.91
N GLU A 171 -10.26 -12.73 7.55
CA GLU A 171 -8.96 -12.06 7.56
C GLU A 171 -7.90 -12.90 8.29
N VAL A 172 -8.26 -13.49 9.44
CA VAL A 172 -7.37 -14.41 10.19
C VAL A 172 -7.02 -15.62 9.33
N ARG A 173 -8.01 -16.27 8.70
CA ARG A 173 -7.79 -17.41 7.81
C ARG A 173 -6.91 -17.05 6.62
N LEU A 174 -7.10 -15.87 6.03
CA LEU A 174 -6.22 -15.39 4.97
C LEU A 174 -4.76 -15.27 5.44
N VAL A 175 -4.54 -14.72 6.63
CA VAL A 175 -3.20 -14.62 7.22
C VAL A 175 -2.63 -16.01 7.50
N GLU A 176 -3.38 -16.90 8.15
CA GLU A 176 -2.93 -18.26 8.43
C GLU A 176 -2.54 -19.02 7.15
N ARG A 177 -3.34 -18.89 6.08
CA ARG A 177 -3.04 -19.47 4.76
C ARG A 177 -1.77 -18.90 4.16
N ALA A 178 -1.60 -17.58 4.23
CA ALA A 178 -0.38 -16.92 3.75
C ALA A 178 0.87 -17.41 4.52
N PHE A 179 0.69 -17.84 5.77
CA PHE A 179 1.76 -18.36 6.60
C PHE A 179 1.96 -19.88 6.54
N GLY A 180 1.02 -20.63 5.94
CA GLY A 180 1.06 -22.09 5.87
C GLY A 180 0.76 -22.76 7.21
N ILE A 181 0.09 -22.07 8.13
CA ILE A 181 -0.23 -22.56 9.48
C ILE A 181 -1.71 -22.89 9.69
N GLY A 182 -2.56 -22.50 8.75
CA GLY A 182 -4.01 -22.76 8.79
C GLY A 182 -4.49 -23.70 7.69
N PRO A 183 -5.79 -24.01 7.68
CA PRO A 183 -6.39 -24.87 6.66
C PRO A 183 -6.20 -24.26 5.27
N SER A 184 -6.04 -25.13 4.27
CA SER A 184 -6.01 -24.69 2.87
C SER A 184 -7.33 -24.01 2.48
N ALA A 185 -7.32 -23.22 1.41
CA ALA A 185 -8.54 -22.60 0.89
C ALA A 185 -9.61 -23.66 0.52
N LEU A 186 -9.18 -24.81 0.00
CA LEU A 186 -10.06 -25.93 -0.32
C LEU A 186 -10.70 -26.52 0.95
N THR A 187 -9.88 -26.79 1.97
CA THR A 187 -10.34 -27.34 3.25
C THR A 187 -11.37 -26.42 3.92
N GLU A 188 -11.13 -25.11 3.91
CA GLU A 188 -12.05 -24.12 4.47
C GLU A 188 -13.36 -24.05 3.68
N ALA A 189 -13.29 -24.05 2.33
CA ALA A 189 -14.47 -24.04 1.48
C ALA A 189 -15.32 -25.32 1.66
N MET A 190 -14.69 -26.50 1.73
CA MET A 190 -15.39 -27.76 2.00
C MET A 190 -16.08 -27.75 3.36
N GLY A 191 -15.41 -27.24 4.41
CA GLY A 191 -16.02 -27.09 5.73
C GLY A 191 -17.26 -26.20 5.70
N MET A 192 -17.21 -25.09 4.96
CA MET A 192 -18.36 -24.18 4.81
C MET A 192 -19.53 -24.83 4.08
N LEU A 193 -19.27 -25.58 3.00
CA LEU A 193 -20.30 -26.30 2.26
C LEU A 193 -20.98 -27.35 3.14
N ASN A 194 -20.19 -28.13 3.89
CA ASN A 194 -20.74 -29.15 4.80
C ASN A 194 -21.64 -28.53 5.87
N HIS A 195 -21.26 -27.39 6.46
CA HIS A 195 -22.11 -26.67 7.41
C HIS A 195 -23.39 -26.15 6.77
N HIS A 196 -23.34 -25.68 5.51
CA HIS A 196 -24.52 -25.20 4.81
C HIS A 196 -25.52 -26.33 4.51
N PHE A 197 -25.04 -27.48 4.04
CA PHE A 197 -25.89 -28.65 3.80
C PHE A 197 -26.47 -29.22 5.10
N ALA A 198 -25.70 -29.25 6.18
CA ALA A 198 -26.19 -29.71 7.48
C ALA A 198 -27.23 -28.78 8.11
N ALA A 199 -27.20 -27.47 7.80
CA ALA A 199 -28.19 -26.50 8.29
C ALA A 199 -29.47 -26.44 7.44
N ALA A 200 -29.47 -27.08 6.27
CA ALA A 200 -30.60 -27.14 5.34
C ALA A 200 -31.40 -28.45 5.44
N ALA A 201 -30.93 -29.40 6.26
CA ALA A 201 -31.60 -30.67 6.59
C ALA A 201 -32.30 -30.56 7.95
#